data_AF-N9GNE5-F1
#
_entry.id   AF-N9GNE5-F1
#
_cell.length_a   1.000
_cell.length_b   1.000
_cell.length_c   1.000
_cell.angle_alpha   90.00
_cell.angle_beta   90.00
_cell.angle_gamma   90.00
#
_symmetry.space_group_name_H-M   'P 1'
#
loop_
_entity.id
_entity.type
_entity.pdbx_description
1 polymer ?
#
loop_
_entity_poly.entity_id
_entity_poly.type
_entity_poly.pdbx_seq_one_letter_code
_entity_poly.pdbx_strand_id
1 'polypeptide(L)'
;MYVTGLRPVQLAKLSVENLKIDTTREIDNFQRYSILIPYAKQARYVHEKISVKLPEEIAEIIFAYIKRFKLNPNDKLFDLGENSARFCSKAINTQLFDFAPEKYRDAIHAGEMIRQKYSYSDFRHHVGYSLAMAGSSAEEIAYILGHSSVVTARHYIFSTPEWLCCTNLSVKAFSAI
;
A
#
# COMPACT_ATOMS: atom_id res chain seq x y z
N MET A 1 -1.52 0.93 -3.66
CA MET A 1 -0.24 1.10 -2.92
C MET A 1 -0.48 1.77 -1.58
N TYR A 2 -1.04 2.98 -1.52
CA TYR A 2 -1.30 3.67 -0.24
C TYR A 2 -2.26 2.91 0.68
N VAL A 3 -3.35 2.35 0.15
CA VAL A 3 -4.32 1.58 0.95
C VAL A 3 -3.79 0.19 1.33
N THR A 4 -3.13 -0.47 0.38
CA THR A 4 -2.86 -1.91 0.47
C THR A 4 -1.43 -2.26 0.87
N GLY A 5 -0.50 -1.30 0.93
CA GLY A 5 0.91 -1.56 1.21
C GLY A 5 1.65 -2.40 0.14
N LEU A 6 1.02 -2.63 -1.01
CA LEU A 6 1.53 -3.47 -2.10
C LEU A 6 2.89 -3.01 -2.63
N ARG A 7 3.81 -3.95 -2.86
CA ARG A 7 5.04 -3.67 -3.63
C ARG A 7 4.68 -3.48 -5.11
N PRO A 8 5.44 -2.67 -5.87
CA PRO A 8 5.22 -2.52 -7.32
C PRO A 8 5.18 -3.86 -8.08
N VAL A 9 6.04 -4.82 -7.72
CA VAL A 9 6.05 -6.15 -8.33
C VAL A 9 4.79 -6.98 -8.05
N GLN A 10 4.14 -6.77 -6.90
CA GLN A 10 2.87 -7.43 -6.58
C GLN A 10 1.73 -6.75 -7.34
N LEU A 11 1.75 -5.41 -7.42
CA LEU A 11 0.80 -4.62 -8.20
C LEU A 11 0.80 -5.05 -9.68
N ALA A 12 1.99 -5.29 -10.26
CA ALA A 12 2.17 -5.74 -11.65
C ALA A 12 1.60 -7.14 -11.94
N LYS A 13 1.40 -7.96 -10.90
CA LYS A 13 0.92 -9.35 -11.02
C LYS A 13 -0.60 -9.46 -10.83
N LEU A 14 -1.27 -8.38 -10.47
CA LEU A 14 -2.71 -8.39 -10.28
C LEU A 14 -3.41 -8.53 -11.63
N SER A 15 -4.45 -9.35 -11.64
CA SER A 15 -5.43 -9.46 -12.71
C SER A 15 -6.78 -8.93 -12.22
N VAL A 16 -7.67 -8.61 -13.15
CA VAL A 16 -9.02 -8.09 -12.83
C VAL A 16 -9.79 -9.06 -11.93
N GLU A 17 -9.66 -10.37 -12.15
CA GLU A 17 -10.29 -11.42 -11.33
C GLU A 17 -9.88 -11.40 -9.84
N ASN A 18 -8.78 -10.74 -9.50
CA ASN A 18 -8.28 -10.64 -8.13
C ASN A 18 -9.06 -9.60 -7.31
N LEU A 19 -9.83 -8.71 -7.94
CA LEU A 19 -10.76 -7.82 -7.27
C LEU A 19 -12.09 -8.55 -7.01
N LYS A 20 -12.59 -8.48 -5.78
CA LYS A 20 -13.82 -9.16 -5.35
C LYS A 20 -14.80 -8.20 -4.71
N ILE A 21 -16.08 -8.45 -4.96
CA ILE A 21 -17.20 -7.90 -4.21
C ILE A 21 -17.57 -8.99 -3.20
N ASP A 22 -17.26 -8.78 -1.93
CA ASP A 22 -17.41 -9.78 -0.88
C ASP A 22 -18.88 -9.90 -0.43
N THR A 23 -19.54 -8.75 -0.23
CA THR A 23 -20.93 -8.68 0.20
C THR A 23 -21.59 -7.43 -0.35
N THR A 24 -22.85 -7.55 -0.76
CA THR A 24 -23.72 -6.39 -1.06
C THR A 24 -24.83 -6.36 -0.04
N ARG A 25 -24.99 -5.25 0.67
CA ARG A 25 -26.13 -5.06 1.58
C ARG A 25 -27.26 -4.39 0.80
N GLU A 26 -28.34 -5.12 0.56
CA GLU A 26 -29.44 -4.66 -0.31
C GLU A 26 -30.20 -3.43 0.23
N ILE A 27 -30.12 -3.17 1.54
CA ILE A 27 -30.86 -2.09 2.21
C ILE A 27 -30.35 -0.70 1.79
N ASP A 28 -29.04 -0.57 1.59
CA ASP A 28 -28.36 0.70 1.27
C ASP A 28 -27.39 0.57 0.08
N ASN A 29 -27.41 -0.57 -0.61
CA ASN A 29 -26.45 -0.93 -1.66
C ASN A 29 -24.98 -0.85 -1.23
N PHE A 30 -24.70 -0.92 0.07
CA PHE A 30 -23.32 -0.87 0.58
C PHE A 30 -22.54 -2.12 0.15
N GLN A 31 -21.42 -1.92 -0.54
CA GLN A 31 -20.59 -3.01 -1.05
C GLN A 31 -19.28 -3.11 -0.29
N ARG A 32 -18.93 -4.34 0.12
CA ARG A 32 -17.60 -4.63 0.66
C ARG A 32 -16.74 -5.21 -0.43
N TYR A 33 -15.52 -4.70 -0.53
CA TYR A 33 -14.58 -5.09 -1.56
C TYR A 33 -13.29 -5.62 -0.96
N SER A 34 -12.69 -6.58 -1.65
CA SER A 34 -11.36 -7.07 -1.33
C SER A 34 -10.52 -7.25 -2.58
N ILE A 35 -9.20 -7.27 -2.39
CA ILE A 35 -8.24 -7.62 -3.43
C ILE A 35 -7.35 -8.75 -2.97
N LEU A 36 -7.23 -9.76 -3.83
CA LEU A 36 -6.40 -10.94 -3.61
C LEU A 36 -4.97 -10.68 -4.06
N ILE A 37 -4.08 -10.51 -3.10
CA ILE A 37 -2.69 -10.13 -3.31
C ILE A 37 -1.79 -11.37 -3.40
N PRO A 38 -0.98 -11.53 -4.47
CA PRO A 38 0.01 -12.58 -4.53
C PRO A 38 1.21 -12.28 -3.61
N TYR A 39 1.77 -13.31 -2.97
CA TYR A 39 3.01 -13.17 -2.20
C TYR A 39 4.20 -12.76 -3.09
N ALA A 40 5.07 -11.91 -2.53
CA ALA A 40 6.22 -11.37 -3.25
C ALA A 40 7.38 -12.37 -3.39
N LYS A 41 7.55 -13.31 -2.45
CA LYS A 41 8.58 -14.36 -2.46
C LYS A 41 7.91 -15.73 -2.39
N GLN A 42 8.18 -16.59 -3.36
CA GLN A 42 7.72 -17.98 -3.33
C GLN A 42 8.58 -18.75 -2.34
N ALA A 43 8.02 -19.19 -1.22
CA ALA A 43 8.55 -20.34 -0.51
C ALA A 43 8.09 -21.61 -1.24
N ARG A 44 8.76 -22.75 -0.98
CA ARG A 44 8.53 -24.06 -1.63
C ARG A 44 7.08 -24.62 -1.59
N TYR A 45 6.13 -23.94 -0.96
CA TYR A 45 4.75 -24.39 -0.79
C TYR A 45 3.73 -23.43 -1.42
N VAL A 46 2.62 -24.03 -1.85
CA VAL A 46 1.54 -23.50 -2.70
C VAL A 46 0.86 -22.26 -2.09
N HIS A 47 0.47 -21.35 -2.97
CA HIS A 47 0.23 -19.93 -2.72
C HIS A 47 -1.15 -19.64 -2.12
N GLU A 48 -1.22 -19.20 -0.87
CA GLU A 48 -2.40 -18.45 -0.39
C GLU A 48 -2.26 -16.99 -0.85
N LYS A 49 -3.22 -16.51 -1.66
CA LYS A 49 -3.35 -15.08 -1.94
C LYS A 49 -3.88 -14.40 -0.67
N ILE A 50 -3.30 -13.29 -0.26
CA ILE A 50 -3.79 -12.54 0.91
C ILE A 50 -5.00 -11.71 0.47
N SER A 51 -6.14 -11.88 1.13
CA SER A 51 -7.29 -10.98 0.94
C SER A 51 -7.10 -9.71 1.76
N VAL A 52 -7.02 -8.56 1.07
CA VAL A 52 -6.95 -7.25 1.70
C VAL A 52 -8.21 -6.46 1.38
N LYS A 53 -8.88 -5.97 2.42
CA LYS A 53 -10.08 -5.13 2.26
C LYS A 53 -9.74 -3.81 1.57
N LEU A 54 -10.62 -3.38 0.69
CA LEU A 54 -10.54 -2.08 0.03
C LEU A 54 -11.66 -1.16 0.55
N PRO A 55 -11.37 0.13 0.78
CA PRO A 55 -12.39 1.16 0.91
C PRO A 55 -13.26 1.19 -0.36
N GLU A 56 -14.54 1.46 -0.17
CA GLU A 56 -15.55 1.47 -1.24
C GLU A 56 -15.18 2.45 -2.35
N GLU A 57 -14.78 3.68 -1.99
CA GLU A 57 -14.44 4.75 -2.94
C GLU A 57 -13.29 4.34 -3.85
N ILE A 58 -12.31 3.61 -3.29
CA ILE A 58 -11.15 3.14 -4.03
C ILE A 58 -11.53 1.98 -4.94
N ALA A 59 -12.38 1.07 -4.46
CA ALA A 59 -12.85 -0.04 -5.26
C ALA A 59 -13.68 0.45 -6.45
N GLU A 60 -14.59 1.40 -6.23
CA GLU A 60 -15.41 2.02 -7.28
C GLU A 60 -14.56 2.69 -8.36
N ILE A 61 -13.51 3.44 -7.97
CA ILE A 61 -12.57 4.03 -8.93
C ILE A 61 -11.90 2.93 -9.78
N ILE A 62 -11.51 1.81 -9.19
CA ILE A 62 -10.90 0.69 -9.91
C ILE A 62 -11.92 0.02 -10.84
N PHE A 63 -13.17 -0.18 -10.41
CA PHE A 63 -14.23 -0.72 -11.28
C PHE A 63 -14.56 0.23 -12.44
N ALA A 64 -14.61 1.54 -12.20
CA ALA A 64 -14.78 2.53 -13.25
C ALA A 64 -13.63 2.48 -14.26
N TYR A 65 -12.39 2.30 -13.79
CA TYR A 65 -11.22 2.06 -14.64
C TYR A 65 -11.39 0.78 -15.48
N ILE A 66 -11.71 -0.37 -14.86
CA ILE A 66 -11.93 -1.65 -15.57
C ILE A 66 -12.98 -1.49 -16.66
N LYS A 67 -14.11 -0.84 -16.35
CA LYS A 67 -15.20 -0.59 -17.30
C LYS A 67 -14.76 0.32 -18.44
N ARG A 68 -14.02 1.39 -18.14
CA ARG A 68 -13.52 2.36 -19.14
C ARG A 68 -12.56 1.71 -20.13
N PHE A 69 -11.68 0.83 -19.66
CA PHE A 69 -10.67 0.15 -20.47
C PHE A 69 -11.13 -1.22 -20.99
N LYS A 70 -12.36 -1.65 -20.67
CA LYS A 70 -12.97 -2.92 -21.10
C LYS A 70 -12.08 -4.13 -20.79
N LEU A 71 -11.50 -4.15 -19.60
CA LEU A 71 -10.60 -5.24 -19.19
C LEU A 71 -11.41 -6.51 -18.89
N ASN A 72 -10.90 -7.64 -19.34
CA ASN A 72 -11.44 -8.97 -19.07
C ASN A 72 -10.88 -9.51 -17.74
N PRO A 73 -11.53 -10.53 -17.13
CA PRO A 73 -11.08 -11.08 -15.85
C PRO A 73 -9.61 -11.50 -15.78
N ASN A 74 -9.08 -12.07 -16.88
CA ASN A 74 -7.70 -12.55 -16.95
C ASN A 74 -6.68 -11.47 -17.34
N ASP A 75 -7.15 -10.27 -17.71
CA ASP A 75 -6.27 -9.17 -18.09
C ASP A 75 -5.54 -8.63 -16.85
N LYS A 76 -4.33 -8.10 -17.06
CA LYS A 76 -3.63 -7.38 -16.00
C LYS A 76 -4.48 -6.21 -15.54
N LEU A 77 -4.60 -6.04 -14.23
CA LEU A 77 -5.36 -4.93 -13.65
C LEU A 77 -4.69 -3.59 -13.95
N PHE A 78 -3.36 -3.55 -14.00
CA PHE A 78 -2.60 -2.37 -14.39
C PHE A 78 -1.46 -2.77 -15.32
N ASP A 79 -1.34 -2.09 -16.45
CA ASP A 79 -0.16 -2.22 -17.30
C ASP A 79 0.94 -1.27 -16.81
N LEU A 80 1.93 -1.82 -16.10
CA LEU A 80 3.04 -1.08 -15.51
C LEU A 80 4.32 -1.15 -16.37
N GLY A 81 4.26 -1.78 -17.55
CA GLY A 81 5.42 -2.03 -18.41
C GLY A 81 6.48 -2.96 -17.78
N GLU A 82 7.71 -2.90 -18.30
CA GLU A 82 8.81 -3.78 -17.91
C GLU A 82 9.32 -3.55 -16.48
N ASN A 83 9.30 -2.29 -16.01
CA ASN A 83 9.82 -1.93 -14.70
C ASN A 83 8.73 -1.25 -13.86
N SER A 84 7.98 -2.09 -13.15
CA SER A 84 6.91 -1.65 -12.24
C SER A 84 7.39 -0.68 -11.17
N ALA A 85 8.60 -0.84 -10.62
CA ALA A 85 9.13 0.07 -9.60
C ALA A 85 9.38 1.48 -10.16
N ARG A 86 9.99 1.57 -11.35
CA ARG A 86 10.22 2.84 -12.05
C ARG A 86 8.89 3.49 -12.44
N PHE A 87 7.94 2.70 -12.97
CA PHE A 87 6.61 3.18 -13.31
C PHE A 87 5.91 3.78 -12.09
N CYS A 88 5.81 3.01 -10.99
CA CYS A 88 5.15 3.46 -9.76
C CYS A 88 5.81 4.72 -9.19
N SER A 89 7.15 4.77 -9.15
CA SER A 89 7.87 5.95 -8.67
C SER A 89 7.56 7.19 -9.51
N LYS A 90 7.59 7.07 -10.85
CA LYS A 90 7.23 8.17 -11.74
C LYS A 90 5.78 8.60 -11.56
N ALA A 91 4.84 7.66 -11.59
CA ALA A 91 3.40 7.92 -11.49
C ALA A 91 3.04 8.61 -10.16
N ILE A 92 3.53 8.11 -9.03
CA ILE A 92 3.32 8.74 -7.71
C ILE A 92 3.82 10.18 -7.72
N ASN A 93 5.09 10.38 -8.10
CA ASN A 93 5.69 11.70 -7.98
C ASN A 93 5.05 12.69 -8.93
N THR A 94 4.72 12.28 -10.16
CA THR A 94 3.95 13.10 -11.11
C THR A 94 2.63 13.52 -10.49
N GLN A 95 1.83 12.57 -9.99
CA GLN A 95 0.50 12.91 -9.49
C GLN A 95 0.51 13.78 -8.23
N LEU A 96 1.44 13.54 -7.31
CA LEU A 96 1.61 14.39 -6.14
C LEU A 96 2.02 15.82 -6.52
N PHE A 97 2.86 15.97 -7.54
CA PHE A 97 3.25 17.29 -8.03
C PHE A 97 2.09 17.98 -8.74
N ASP A 98 1.30 17.24 -9.52
CA ASP A 98 0.14 17.79 -10.22
C ASP A 98 -0.95 18.25 -9.24
N PHE A 99 -1.12 17.56 -8.11
CA PHE A 99 -2.02 17.95 -7.02
C PHE A 99 -1.48 19.06 -6.11
N ALA A 100 -0.19 19.38 -6.20
CA ALA A 100 0.39 20.40 -5.34
C ALA A 100 -0.15 21.81 -5.70
N PRO A 101 -0.18 22.75 -4.73
CA PRO A 101 -0.61 24.12 -4.98
C PRO A 101 0.20 24.77 -6.10
N GLU A 102 -0.46 25.60 -6.91
CA GLU A 102 0.18 26.27 -8.05
C GLU A 102 1.44 27.04 -7.65
N LYS A 103 1.37 27.82 -6.56
CA LYS A 103 2.52 28.53 -5.98
C LYS A 103 3.74 27.62 -5.74
N TYR A 104 3.51 26.39 -5.28
CA TYR A 104 4.60 25.43 -5.04
C TYR A 104 5.19 24.91 -6.36
N ARG A 105 4.33 24.63 -7.35
CA ARG A 105 4.79 24.18 -8.67
C ARG A 105 5.59 25.27 -9.38
N ASP A 106 5.12 26.51 -9.31
CA ASP A 106 5.79 27.67 -9.92
C ASP A 106 7.17 27.92 -9.30
N ALA A 107 7.26 27.90 -7.96
CA ALA A 107 8.53 28.03 -7.26
C ALA A 107 9.53 26.91 -7.63
N ILE A 108 9.05 25.69 -7.89
CA ILE A 108 9.90 24.61 -8.39
C ILE A 108 10.36 24.87 -9.83
N HIS A 109 9.46 25.35 -10.69
CA HIS A 109 9.80 25.68 -12.08
C HIS A 109 10.77 26.86 -12.18
N ALA A 110 10.66 27.83 -11.28
CA ALA A 110 11.58 28.96 -11.13
C ALA A 110 12.93 28.57 -10.51
N GLY A 111 13.07 27.34 -9.99
CA GLY A 111 14.28 26.87 -9.31
C GLY A 111 14.45 27.40 -7.89
N GLU A 112 13.44 28.04 -7.32
CA GLU A 112 13.42 28.59 -5.97
C GLU A 112 13.19 27.52 -4.91
N MET A 113 12.56 26.40 -5.29
CA MET A 113 12.28 25.27 -4.41
C MET A 113 12.69 23.94 -5.03
N ILE A 114 13.11 23.00 -4.18
CA ILE A 114 13.40 21.62 -4.58
C ILE A 114 12.10 20.80 -4.50
N ARG A 115 11.83 20.03 -5.56
CA ARG A 115 10.70 19.09 -5.58
C ARG A 115 10.87 17.97 -4.56
N GLN A 116 9.90 17.84 -3.67
CA GLN A 116 9.82 16.71 -2.75
C GLN A 116 9.55 15.43 -3.55
N LYS A 117 10.34 14.39 -3.31
CA LYS A 117 10.17 13.08 -3.94
C LYS A 117 9.76 12.05 -2.91
N TYR A 118 8.79 11.22 -3.28
CA TYR A 118 8.30 10.11 -2.48
C TYR A 118 8.57 8.79 -3.21
N SER A 119 9.03 7.80 -2.47
CA SER A 119 9.16 6.43 -2.95
C SER A 119 7.90 5.63 -2.64
N TYR A 120 7.65 4.55 -3.39
CA TYR A 120 6.57 3.60 -3.05
C TYR A 120 6.79 2.93 -1.67
N SER A 121 8.04 2.88 -1.20
CA SER A 121 8.37 2.37 0.14
C SER A 121 7.79 3.28 1.22
N ASP A 122 7.80 4.60 1.03
CA ASP A 122 7.26 5.55 2.01
C ASP A 122 5.77 5.31 2.28
N PHE A 123 4.98 5.06 1.23
CA PHE A 123 3.57 4.68 1.35
C PHE A 123 3.39 3.36 2.11
N ARG A 124 4.28 2.40 1.87
CA ARG A 124 4.24 1.10 2.56
C ARG A 124 4.64 1.22 4.02
N HIS A 125 5.63 2.05 4.34
CA HIS A 125 5.98 2.38 5.72
C HIS A 125 4.79 3.06 6.41
N HIS A 126 4.13 4.01 5.75
CA HIS A 126 2.93 4.66 6.28
C HIS A 126 1.84 3.65 6.66
N VAL A 127 1.52 2.68 5.80
CA VAL A 127 0.56 1.61 6.14
C VAL A 127 1.02 0.81 7.37
N GLY A 128 2.30 0.44 7.42
CA GLY A 128 2.86 -0.26 8.58
C GLY A 128 2.71 0.53 9.89
N TYR A 129 3.00 1.84 9.84
CA TYR A 129 2.80 2.76 10.95
C TYR A 129 1.32 2.90 11.35
N SER A 130 0.42 3.08 10.38
CA SER A 130 -1.01 3.20 10.67
C SER A 130 -1.57 1.93 11.34
N LEU A 131 -1.14 0.74 10.89
CA LEU A 131 -1.52 -0.52 11.54
C LEU A 131 -0.95 -0.64 12.96
N ALA A 132 0.31 -0.23 13.16
CA ALA A 132 0.91 -0.20 14.49
C ALA A 132 0.17 0.76 15.44
N MET A 133 -0.28 1.92 14.94
CA MET A 133 -1.08 2.88 15.71
C MET A 133 -2.50 2.41 15.98
N ALA A 134 -3.05 1.56 15.11
CA ALA A 134 -4.31 0.87 15.37
C ALA A 134 -4.16 -0.30 16.36
N GLY A 135 -2.97 -0.54 16.91
CA GLY A 135 -2.70 -1.62 17.87
C GLY A 135 -2.54 -3.00 17.25
N SER A 136 -2.31 -3.12 15.94
CA SER A 136 -2.05 -4.41 15.30
C SER A 136 -0.74 -5.04 15.79
N SER A 137 -0.73 -6.36 15.94
CA SER A 137 0.46 -7.14 16.30
C SER A 137 1.51 -7.14 15.17
N ALA A 138 2.75 -7.47 15.52
CA ALA A 138 3.84 -7.55 14.54
C ALA A 138 3.57 -8.63 13.47
N GLU A 139 2.90 -9.71 13.88
CA GLU A 139 2.48 -10.83 13.05
C GLU A 139 1.41 -10.39 12.04
N GLU A 140 0.39 -9.65 12.48
CA GLU A 140 -0.66 -9.11 11.60
C GLU A 140 -0.10 -8.10 10.61
N ILE A 141 0.75 -7.19 11.07
CA ILE A 141 1.40 -6.20 10.19
C ILE A 141 2.29 -6.90 9.16
N ALA A 142 3.06 -7.91 9.59
CA ALA A 142 3.88 -8.70 8.69
C ALA A 142 3.02 -9.46 7.67
N TYR A 143 1.91 -10.04 8.11
CA TYR A 143 0.97 -10.73 7.24
C TYR A 143 0.36 -9.78 6.19
N ILE A 144 -0.23 -8.66 6.61
CA ILE A 144 -0.88 -7.68 5.73
C ILE A 144 0.12 -7.11 4.70
N LEU A 145 1.33 -6.75 5.14
CA LEU A 145 2.35 -6.22 4.24
C LEU A 145 3.03 -7.33 3.41
N GLY A 146 2.81 -8.61 3.70
CA GLY A 146 3.49 -9.73 3.04
C GLY A 146 4.99 -9.78 3.36
N HIS A 147 5.37 -9.48 4.60
CA HIS A 147 6.71 -9.73 5.13
C HIS A 147 6.85 -11.20 5.52
N SER A 148 8.00 -11.79 5.18
CA SER A 148 8.36 -13.15 5.61
C SER A 148 8.94 -13.19 7.03
N SER A 149 9.06 -12.03 7.69
CA SER A 149 9.63 -11.88 9.02
C SER A 149 8.97 -10.69 9.72
N VAL A 150 8.86 -10.78 11.04
CA VAL A 150 8.30 -9.74 11.89
C VAL A 150 9.28 -8.59 12.19
N VAL A 151 10.55 -8.70 11.79
CA VAL A 151 11.58 -7.70 12.12
C VAL A 151 11.17 -6.30 11.67
N THR A 152 10.81 -6.13 10.39
CA THR A 152 10.36 -4.82 9.88
C THR A 152 9.05 -4.36 10.55
N ALA A 153 8.15 -5.29 10.88
CA ALA A 153 6.89 -4.97 11.55
C ALA A 153 7.11 -4.42 12.96
N ARG A 154 8.05 -5.01 13.72
CA ARG A 154 8.45 -4.52 15.04
C ARG A 154 9.02 -3.10 15.01
N HIS A 155 9.77 -2.75 13.96
CA HIS A 155 10.28 -1.37 13.82
C HIS A 155 9.15 -0.34 13.69
N TYR A 156 8.04 -0.67 13.02
CA TYR A 156 6.87 0.21 12.99
C TYR A 156 6.30 0.43 14.39
N ILE A 157 6.11 -0.66 15.15
CA ILE A 157 5.56 -0.63 16.52
C ILE A 157 6.47 0.15 17.47
N PHE A 158 7.78 -0.06 17.44
CA PHE A 158 8.70 0.67 18.32
C PHE A 158 8.82 2.16 18.01
N SER A 159 8.42 2.55 16.80
CA SER A 159 8.49 3.92 16.35
C SER A 159 7.19 4.69 16.58
N THR A 160 6.17 4.08 17.21
CA THR A 160 4.92 4.76 17.50
C THR A 160 4.88 5.41 18.89
N PRO A 161 4.26 6.60 19.05
CA PRO A 161 4.29 7.36 20.31
C PRO A 161 3.61 6.69 21.49
N GLU A 162 2.54 5.91 21.26
CA GLU A 162 1.77 5.25 22.32
C GLU A 162 2.61 4.23 23.09
N TRP A 163 3.48 3.50 22.40
CA TRP A 163 4.41 2.57 23.05
C TRP A 163 5.47 3.31 23.86
N LEU A 164 5.99 4.44 23.36
CA LEU A 164 6.93 5.28 24.12
C LEU A 164 6.32 5.82 25.41
N CYS A 165 5.01 6.10 25.44
CA CYS A 165 4.33 6.58 26.65
C CYS A 165 4.04 5.44 27.65
N CYS A 166 3.78 4.22 27.18
CA CYS A 166 3.56 3.04 28.03
C CYS A 166 4.87 2.36 28.48
N THR A 167 6.00 2.59 27.80
CA THR A 167 7.30 2.03 28.16
C THR A 167 8.23 3.07 28.78
N ASN A 168 7.82 3.69 29.89
CA ASN A 168 8.75 4.27 30.87
C ASN A 168 9.47 3.18 31.69
N LEU A 169 9.65 1.99 31.12
CA LEU A 169 10.46 0.89 31.64
C LEU A 169 11.24 0.27 30.48
N SER A 170 12.56 0.45 30.54
CA SER A 170 13.63 -0.17 29.73
C SER A 170 14.16 0.61 28.51
N VAL A 171 14.89 1.67 28.82
CA VAL A 171 15.98 2.25 28.01
C VAL A 171 17.17 1.26 27.89
N LYS A 172 16.94 -0.01 27.50
CA LYS A 172 18.02 -1.02 27.37
C LYS A 172 18.04 -1.84 26.08
N ALA A 173 17.19 -1.56 25.09
CA ALA A 173 17.22 -2.32 23.84
C ALA A 173 18.18 -1.77 22.76
N PHE A 174 18.85 -0.63 22.99
CA PHE A 174 19.74 0.02 22.01
C PHE A 174 21.24 -0.27 22.20
N SER A 175 21.60 -1.42 22.78
CA SER A 175 22.99 -1.91 22.77
C SER A 175 23.09 -3.34 22.23
N ALA A 176 22.99 -3.50 20.91
CA ALA A 176 23.68 -4.55 20.15
C ALA A 176 23.39 -4.36 18.66
N ILE A 177 24.35 -3.74 17.97
CA ILE A 177 24.74 -4.17 16.62
C ILE A 177 25.38 -5.55 16.75
#